data_AF-A0A562GP19-F1
#
_entry.id   AF-A0A562GP19-F1
#
_cell.length_a   1.000
_cell.length_b   1.000
_cell.length_c   1.000
_cell.angle_alpha   90.00
_cell.angle_beta   90.00
_cell.angle_gamma   90.00
#
_symmetry.space_group_name_H-M   'P 1'
#
loop_
_entity.id
_entity.type
_entity.pdbx_description
1 polymer ?
#
loop_
_entity_poly.entity_id
_entity_poly.type
_entity_poly.pdbx_seq_one_letter_code
_entity_poly.pdbx_strand_id
1 'polypeptide(L)'
;MSEETQRQHYYVETDYENIEHNHAFITIVDVACDHQHGILGTTGPAIYSGHSHFHRICVLTTSDPKGGPIHWHIVDVVTGPAIEVAGDEHTHQFCGETSCVLGHAHSFNSTTDTAPEKKKCDCDHKEKDCDHKDCDHDHKGCKREDD
;
A
#
# COMPACT_ATOMS: atom_id res chain seq x y z
N MET A 1 5.44 -8.90 47.96
CA MET A 1 6.23 -10.02 47.39
C MET A 1 5.22 -11.04 46.90
N SER A 2 4.78 -11.11 45.65
CA SER A 2 5.29 -10.70 44.32
C SER A 2 4.07 -10.36 43.44
N GLU A 3 3.91 -9.17 42.86
CA GLU A 3 4.52 -8.66 41.62
C GLU A 3 4.25 -9.51 40.36
N GLU A 4 3.49 -8.87 39.46
CA GLU A 4 3.58 -8.88 37.99
C GLU A 4 3.23 -10.18 37.23
N THR A 5 2.54 -10.14 36.09
CA THR A 5 2.60 -9.10 35.06
C THR A 5 1.24 -8.95 34.40
N GLN A 6 0.67 -7.73 34.49
CA GLN A 6 -0.42 -7.29 33.63
C GLN A 6 0.04 -7.41 32.17
N ARG A 7 -0.60 -8.29 31.39
CA ARG A 7 -0.48 -8.27 29.94
C ARG A 7 -1.07 -6.95 29.45
N GLN A 8 -0.22 -5.95 29.26
CA GLN A 8 -0.59 -4.73 28.56
C GLN A 8 -0.96 -5.14 27.14
N HIS A 9 -2.26 -5.16 26.88
CA HIS A 9 -2.79 -5.19 25.52
C HIS A 9 -2.36 -3.90 24.84
N TYR A 10 -1.27 -3.98 24.09
CA TYR A 10 -0.85 -2.93 23.16
C TYR A 10 -1.83 -2.93 21.99
N TYR A 11 -3.01 -2.35 22.17
CA TYR A 11 -3.77 -1.85 21.04
C TYR A 11 -3.10 -0.56 20.63
N VAL A 12 -2.33 -0.63 19.54
CA VAL A 12 -2.03 0.57 18.75
C VAL A 12 -3.38 0.99 18.17
N GLU A 13 -3.93 2.10 18.66
CA GLU A 13 -4.99 2.80 17.94
C GLU A 13 -4.41 3.19 16.59
N THR A 14 -4.73 2.41 15.56
CA THR A 14 -4.50 2.86 14.19
C THR A 14 -5.44 4.03 13.99
N ASP A 15 -4.89 5.22 13.75
CA ASP A 15 -5.66 6.37 13.28
C ASP A 15 -6.66 5.87 12.23
N TYR A 16 -7.94 6.12 12.48
CA TYR A 16 -9.07 5.61 11.71
C TYR A 16 -9.14 6.19 10.27
N GLU A 17 -8.08 6.85 9.82
CA GLU A 17 -8.04 7.75 8.67
C GLU A 17 -7.03 7.29 7.59
N ASN A 18 -6.98 6.00 7.22
CA ASN A 18 -6.43 5.61 5.90
C ASN A 18 -6.68 4.16 5.44
N ILE A 19 -7.82 3.55 5.74
CA ILE A 19 -8.08 2.16 5.26
C ILE A 19 -8.35 2.11 3.75
N GLU A 20 -8.58 3.26 3.09
CA GLU A 20 -9.18 3.28 1.76
C GLU A 20 -8.24 3.58 0.59
N HIS A 21 -6.95 3.92 0.80
CA HIS A 21 -6.01 4.16 -0.31
C HIS A 21 -5.09 2.95 -0.54
N ASN A 22 -5.24 2.32 -1.70
CA ASN A 22 -4.41 1.21 -2.15
C ASN A 22 -4.39 1.18 -3.69
N HIS A 23 -3.49 0.37 -4.23
CA HIS A 23 -3.38 0.17 -5.68
C HIS A 23 -3.52 -1.31 -6.01
N ALA A 24 -4.21 -1.62 -7.11
CA ALA A 24 -4.14 -2.94 -7.72
C ALA A 24 -2.80 -3.13 -8.44
N PHE A 25 -2.38 -4.37 -8.61
CA PHE A 25 -1.24 -4.71 -9.45
C PHE A 25 -1.36 -6.13 -9.99
N ILE A 26 -0.73 -6.34 -11.16
CA ILE A 26 -0.50 -7.66 -11.74
C ILE A 26 0.89 -7.69 -12.37
N THR A 27 1.65 -8.74 -12.11
CA THR A 27 2.94 -8.97 -12.75
C THR A 27 3.24 -10.46 -12.81
N ILE A 28 4.35 -10.79 -13.44
CA ILE A 28 4.88 -12.14 -13.53
C ILE A 28 6.34 -12.12 -13.07
N VAL A 29 6.76 -13.14 -12.33
CA VAL A 29 8.15 -13.27 -11.92
C VAL A 29 9.00 -13.81 -13.08
N ASP A 30 10.31 -13.83 -12.97
CA ASP A 30 11.18 -14.47 -13.97
C ASP A 30 11.02 -16.01 -14.00
N VAL A 31 11.69 -16.66 -14.96
CA VAL A 31 11.70 -18.12 -15.05
C VAL A 31 12.83 -18.65 -14.16
N ALA A 32 12.50 -19.56 -13.23
CA ALA A 32 13.47 -20.31 -12.45
C ALA A 32 13.01 -21.78 -12.34
N CYS A 33 13.96 -22.71 -12.36
CA CYS A 33 13.66 -24.16 -12.34
C CYS A 33 12.58 -24.56 -13.36
N ASP A 34 12.72 -24.06 -14.59
CA ASP A 34 11.85 -24.27 -15.76
C ASP A 34 10.39 -23.79 -15.63
N HIS A 35 9.98 -23.15 -14.54
CA HIS A 35 8.62 -22.61 -14.38
C HIS A 35 8.60 -21.15 -13.93
N GLN A 36 7.40 -20.58 -13.85
CA GLN A 36 7.18 -19.16 -13.64
C GLN A 36 5.87 -18.95 -12.88
N HIS A 37 5.80 -17.95 -12.01
CA HIS A 37 4.59 -17.63 -11.26
C HIS A 37 4.07 -16.23 -11.58
N GLY A 38 2.75 -16.05 -11.47
CA GLY A 38 2.12 -14.74 -11.47
C GLY A 38 2.09 -14.15 -10.07
N ILE A 39 2.05 -12.82 -9.97
CA ILE A 39 1.77 -12.07 -8.74
C ILE A 39 0.60 -11.14 -9.06
N LEU A 40 -0.46 -11.18 -8.26
CA LEU A 40 -1.63 -10.32 -8.42
C LEU A 40 -2.22 -9.98 -7.05
N GLY A 41 -2.76 -8.78 -6.92
CA GLY A 41 -3.40 -8.36 -5.68
C GLY A 41 -3.58 -6.85 -5.59
N THR A 42 -3.80 -6.39 -4.37
CA THR A 42 -3.80 -4.97 -4.01
C THR A 42 -2.73 -4.71 -2.97
N THR A 43 -2.20 -3.50 -2.95
CA THR A 43 -1.28 -3.08 -1.90
C THR A 43 -2.01 -3.00 -0.55
N GLY A 44 -1.25 -2.99 0.54
CA GLY A 44 -1.77 -2.59 1.85
C GLY A 44 -2.09 -1.09 1.91
N PRO A 45 -2.62 -0.59 3.04
CA PRO A 45 -2.87 0.84 3.24
C PRO A 45 -1.64 1.71 3.01
N ALA A 46 -1.86 2.98 2.68
CA ALA A 46 -0.79 3.96 2.49
C ALA A 46 0.01 4.18 3.79
N ILE A 47 1.33 4.16 3.68
CA ILE A 47 2.27 4.49 4.75
C ILE A 47 2.94 5.81 4.40
N TYR A 48 2.49 6.89 5.04
CA TYR A 48 2.95 8.25 4.74
C TYR A 48 4.35 8.52 5.30
N SER A 49 5.18 9.18 4.50
CA SER A 49 6.51 9.65 4.89
C SER A 49 6.79 11.00 4.23
N GLY A 50 6.76 12.07 5.02
CA GLY A 50 6.90 13.45 4.51
C GLY A 50 5.75 13.82 3.59
N HIS A 51 6.07 14.22 2.35
CA HIS A 51 5.11 14.67 1.34
C HIS A 51 4.71 13.56 0.35
N SER A 52 4.95 12.29 0.69
CA SER A 52 4.61 11.14 -0.16
C SER A 52 4.18 9.96 0.72
N HIS A 53 3.87 8.83 0.09
CA HIS A 53 3.60 7.58 0.77
C HIS A 53 4.14 6.40 -0.06
N PHE A 54 4.18 5.24 0.58
CA PHE A 54 4.47 3.96 -0.05
C PHE A 54 3.54 2.90 0.53
N HIS A 55 3.51 1.71 -0.06
CA HIS A 55 2.69 0.62 0.42
C HIS A 55 3.52 -0.65 0.65
N ARG A 56 3.01 -1.53 1.52
CA ARG A 56 3.50 -2.90 1.62
C ARG A 56 2.70 -3.81 0.69
N ILE A 57 3.38 -4.73 0.01
CA ILE A 57 2.80 -5.82 -0.76
C ILE A 57 3.15 -7.12 -0.03
N CYS A 58 2.14 -7.85 0.43
CA CYS A 58 2.30 -9.15 1.08
C CYS A 58 1.31 -10.15 0.49
N VAL A 59 1.74 -10.93 -0.50
CA VAL A 59 0.87 -11.84 -1.27
C VAL A 59 1.53 -13.19 -1.51
N LEU A 60 0.73 -14.18 -1.93
CA LEU A 60 1.22 -15.42 -2.49
C LEU A 60 1.25 -15.33 -4.02
N THR A 61 2.25 -15.93 -4.64
CA THR A 61 2.27 -16.10 -6.10
C THR A 61 1.15 -17.04 -6.55
N THR A 62 0.90 -17.15 -7.85
CA THR A 62 0.14 -18.29 -8.42
C THR A 62 0.97 -19.57 -8.32
N SER A 63 0.39 -20.74 -8.64
CA SER A 63 1.14 -21.99 -8.84
C SER A 63 1.24 -22.31 -10.33
N ASP A 64 2.43 -22.66 -10.80
CA ASP A 64 2.63 -23.29 -12.11
C ASP A 64 3.63 -24.44 -11.96
N PRO A 65 3.14 -25.69 -11.76
CA PRO A 65 4.05 -26.80 -11.50
C PRO A 65 4.90 -27.18 -12.71
N LYS A 66 4.49 -26.91 -13.96
CA LYS A 66 5.11 -27.41 -15.21
C LYS A 66 5.72 -28.83 -15.14
N GLY A 67 5.08 -29.74 -14.39
CA GLY A 67 5.54 -31.13 -14.19
C GLY A 67 6.33 -31.41 -12.91
N GLY A 68 6.74 -30.39 -12.16
CA GLY A 68 7.28 -30.47 -10.80
C GLY A 68 6.19 -30.44 -9.70
N PRO A 69 6.59 -30.44 -8.41
CA PRO A 69 5.65 -30.33 -7.30
C PRO A 69 4.92 -28.98 -7.31
N ILE A 70 3.63 -28.99 -6.98
CA ILE A 70 2.86 -27.75 -6.80
C ILE A 70 3.42 -26.98 -5.61
N HIS A 71 3.69 -25.69 -5.80
CA HIS A 71 4.14 -24.78 -4.75
C HIS A 71 3.81 -23.32 -5.09
N TRP A 72 4.03 -22.45 -4.11
CA TRP A 72 3.83 -21.01 -4.15
C TRP A 72 4.95 -20.34 -3.39
N HIS A 73 5.24 -19.09 -3.73
CA HIS A 73 6.18 -18.27 -2.98
C HIS A 73 5.45 -17.11 -2.30
N ILE A 74 6.01 -16.63 -1.20
CA ILE A 74 5.59 -15.38 -0.56
C ILE A 74 6.33 -14.24 -1.25
N VAL A 75 5.59 -13.16 -1.51
CA VAL A 75 6.11 -11.85 -1.88
C VAL A 75 5.83 -10.91 -0.72
N ASP A 76 6.87 -10.36 -0.11
CA ASP A 76 6.77 -9.39 0.98
C ASP A 76 7.75 -8.24 0.75
N VAL A 77 7.26 -7.17 0.12
CA VAL A 77 8.06 -6.02 -0.31
C VAL A 77 7.35 -4.71 0.02
N VAL A 78 8.08 -3.60 -0.08
CA VAL A 78 7.50 -2.26 -0.08
C VAL A 78 7.66 -1.64 -1.46
N THR A 79 6.69 -0.81 -1.84
CA THR A 79 6.78 -0.01 -3.06
C THR A 79 7.77 1.15 -2.87
N GLY A 80 8.15 1.77 -3.98
CA GLY A 80 8.75 3.10 -3.99
C GLY A 80 7.74 4.21 -3.64
N PRO A 81 8.22 5.47 -3.57
CA PRO A 81 7.36 6.64 -3.36
C PRO A 81 6.34 6.80 -4.49
N ALA A 82 5.30 7.60 -4.23
CA ALA A 82 4.29 7.95 -5.24
C ALA A 82 4.94 8.64 -6.44
N ILE A 83 4.51 8.24 -7.64
CA ILE A 83 4.89 8.81 -8.92
C ILE A 83 3.64 9.38 -9.57
N GLU A 84 3.56 10.70 -9.61
CA GLU A 84 2.44 11.43 -10.20
C GLU A 84 2.28 11.08 -11.69
N VAL A 85 1.04 10.87 -12.11
CA VAL A 85 0.64 10.72 -13.51
C VAL A 85 -0.40 11.79 -13.87
N ALA A 86 -0.90 11.77 -15.11
CA ALA A 86 -1.93 12.73 -15.50
C ALA A 86 -3.25 12.48 -14.77
N GLY A 87 -3.96 13.54 -14.38
CA GLY A 87 -5.34 13.44 -13.92
C GLY A 87 -5.55 13.32 -12.40
N ASP A 88 -4.65 13.85 -11.57
CA ASP A 88 -4.73 13.76 -10.09
C ASP A 88 -4.64 12.31 -9.60
N GLU A 89 -3.92 11.47 -10.36
CA GLU A 89 -3.61 10.08 -10.04
C GLU A 89 -2.11 9.89 -9.90
N HIS A 90 -1.72 8.84 -9.17
CA HIS A 90 -0.34 8.42 -9.05
C HIS A 90 -0.23 6.89 -9.08
N THR A 91 1.02 6.41 -9.18
CA THR A 91 1.35 4.99 -9.14
C THR A 91 2.63 4.75 -8.34
N HIS A 92 2.97 3.50 -8.08
CA HIS A 92 4.22 3.11 -7.41
C HIS A 92 4.96 2.01 -8.16
N GLN A 93 6.29 2.13 -8.24
CA GLN A 93 7.16 1.04 -8.69
C GLN A 93 7.45 0.08 -7.54
N PHE A 94 7.63 -1.21 -7.84
CA PHE A 94 8.07 -2.21 -6.88
C PHE A 94 8.90 -3.30 -7.55
N CYS A 95 9.85 -3.86 -6.81
CA CYS A 95 10.67 -4.98 -7.26
C CYS A 95 11.14 -5.80 -6.06
N GLY A 96 11.64 -7.00 -6.30
CA GLY A 96 12.20 -7.85 -5.27
C GLY A 96 12.40 -9.29 -5.72
N GLU A 97 12.58 -10.15 -4.72
CA GLU A 97 12.68 -11.59 -4.88
C GLU A 97 11.60 -12.27 -4.04
N THR A 98 11.09 -13.40 -4.52
CA THR A 98 10.15 -14.22 -3.76
C THR A 98 10.86 -15.01 -2.66
N SER A 99 10.12 -15.52 -1.68
CA SER A 99 10.67 -16.44 -0.67
C SER A 99 11.26 -17.69 -1.33
N CYS A 100 12.36 -18.25 -0.81
CA CYS A 100 12.90 -19.51 -1.33
C CYS A 100 12.02 -20.72 -0.94
N VAL A 101 11.51 -21.46 -1.93
CA VAL A 101 10.65 -22.64 -1.76
C VAL A 101 11.13 -23.72 -2.74
N LEU A 102 11.26 -24.96 -2.28
CA LEU A 102 11.84 -26.08 -3.04
C LEU A 102 13.26 -25.81 -3.61
N GLY A 103 13.99 -24.86 -3.03
CA GLY A 103 15.39 -24.59 -3.38
C GLY A 103 15.58 -23.50 -4.43
N HIS A 104 14.52 -22.82 -4.87
CA HIS A 104 14.61 -21.66 -5.76
C HIS A 104 13.71 -20.52 -5.32
N ALA A 105 13.98 -19.35 -5.89
CA ALA A 105 13.22 -18.11 -5.76
C ALA A 105 13.15 -17.45 -7.13
N HIS A 106 12.31 -16.42 -7.26
CA HIS A 106 12.14 -15.68 -8.50
C HIS A 106 12.31 -14.18 -8.28
N SER A 107 12.91 -13.51 -9.26
CA SER A 107 13.01 -12.05 -9.29
C SER A 107 11.80 -11.43 -10.01
N PHE A 108 11.41 -10.23 -9.62
CA PHE A 108 10.36 -9.47 -10.30
C PHE A 108 10.56 -7.96 -10.20
N ASN A 109 10.00 -7.24 -11.16
CA ASN A 109 9.83 -5.80 -11.14
C ASN A 109 8.48 -5.44 -11.79
N SER A 110 7.84 -4.39 -11.32
CA SER A 110 6.59 -3.89 -11.91
C SER A 110 6.22 -2.51 -11.36
N THR A 111 5.05 -2.05 -11.78
CA THR A 111 4.39 -0.84 -11.31
C THR A 111 2.94 -1.19 -10.95
N THR A 112 2.39 -0.53 -9.94
CA THR A 112 0.98 -0.65 -9.61
C THR A 112 0.10 0.03 -10.67
N ASP A 113 -1.20 -0.25 -10.65
CA ASP A 113 -2.17 0.56 -11.38
C ASP A 113 -2.23 1.98 -10.78
N THR A 114 -2.74 2.92 -11.57
CA THR A 114 -2.93 4.29 -11.11
C THR A 114 -4.15 4.37 -10.18
N ALA A 115 -4.06 5.23 -9.17
CA ALA A 115 -5.18 5.55 -8.30
C ALA A 115 -5.11 7.03 -7.89
N PRO A 116 -6.23 7.70 -7.65
CA PRO A 116 -6.24 9.06 -7.14
C PRO A 116 -5.68 9.12 -5.72
N GLU A 117 -4.97 10.19 -5.38
CA GLU A 117 -4.67 10.46 -3.97
C GLU A 117 -5.98 10.83 -3.27
N LYS A 118 -6.23 10.26 -2.09
CA LYS A 118 -7.30 10.77 -1.24
C LYS A 118 -6.88 12.13 -0.72
N LYS A 119 -7.55 13.18 -1.20
CA LYS A 119 -7.44 14.52 -0.61
C LYS A 119 -7.64 14.37 0.89
N LYS A 120 -6.59 14.66 1.66
CA LYS A 120 -6.77 14.93 3.08
C LYS A 120 -7.79 16.06 3.14
N CYS A 121 -8.84 15.90 3.93
CA CYS A 121 -9.70 17.02 4.22
C CYS A 121 -8.80 18.05 4.92
N ASP A 122 -8.39 19.10 4.21
CA ASP A 122 -7.56 20.20 4.74
C ASP A 122 -8.35 21.07 5.73
N CYS A 123 -9.31 20.50 6.45
CA CYS A 123 -9.88 21.15 7.62
C CYS A 123 -8.88 21.03 8.77
N ASP A 124 -7.96 22.01 8.83
CA ASP A 124 -7.22 22.41 10.03
C ASP A 124 -8.18 22.96 11.12
N HIS A 125 -9.29 22.26 11.38
CA HIS A 125 -10.18 22.60 12.48
C HIS A 125 -9.65 21.95 13.75
N LYS A 126 -8.85 22.75 14.46
CA LYS A 126 -8.42 22.54 15.84
C LYS A 126 -9.57 22.49 16.87
N GLU A 127 -10.82 22.33 16.45
CA GLU A 127 -11.99 22.36 17.31
C GLU A 127 -12.80 21.10 17.02
N LYS A 128 -13.06 20.35 18.10
CA LYS A 128 -13.90 19.16 18.12
C LYS A 128 -15.29 19.51 17.57
N ASP A 129 -15.87 18.59 16.80
CA ASP A 129 -17.21 18.64 16.21
C ASP A 129 -17.30 19.34 14.84
N CYS A 130 -16.85 18.65 13.79
CA CYS A 130 -17.35 18.90 12.45
C CYS A 130 -18.21 17.71 11.98
N ASP A 131 -19.53 17.84 12.16
CA ASP A 131 -20.54 17.01 11.49
C ASP A 131 -20.44 17.27 9.97
N HIS A 132 -19.69 16.41 9.27
CA HIS A 132 -19.55 16.44 7.81
C HIS A 132 -20.84 16.02 7.11
N LYS A 133 -21.84 16.92 7.08
CA LYS A 133 -23.03 16.72 6.24
C LYS A 133 -23.10 17.61 5.01
N ASP A 134 -22.32 18.69 4.92
CA ASP A 134 -22.50 19.67 3.84
C ASP A 134 -21.16 20.22 3.31
N CYS A 135 -20.25 19.38 2.82
CA CYS A 135 -19.08 19.85 2.08
C CYS A 135 -19.31 19.72 0.57
N ASP A 136 -20.29 20.46 0.05
CA ASP A 136 -20.37 20.75 -1.38
C ASP A 136 -19.27 21.76 -1.75
N HIS A 137 -18.40 21.35 -2.66
CA HIS A 137 -17.35 22.17 -3.23
C HIS A 137 -17.89 23.45 -3.85
N ASP A 138 -17.54 24.61 -3.27
CA ASP A 138 -17.55 25.89 -3.99
C ASP A 138 -16.32 26.70 -3.61
N HIS A 139 -15.24 26.51 -4.38
CA HIS A 139 -14.10 27.42 -4.40
C HIS A 139 -14.53 28.76 -5.01
N LYS A 140 -15.18 29.62 -4.22
CA LYS A 140 -15.33 31.04 -4.53
C LYS A 140 -15.05 31.89 -3.31
N GLY A 141 -13.78 32.24 -3.13
CA GLY A 141 -13.43 33.39 -2.29
C GLY A 141 -12.21 33.22 -1.40
N CYS A 142 -11.07 32.77 -1.93
CA CYS A 142 -9.81 33.01 -1.22
C CYS A 142 -9.30 34.41 -1.59
N LYS A 143 -9.72 35.42 -0.80
CA LYS A 143 -9.00 36.69 -0.79
C LYS A 143 -7.69 36.45 -0.03
N ARG A 144 -6.57 36.78 -0.65
CA ARG A 144 -5.29 36.98 0.05
C ARG A 144 -5.47 38.18 0.96
N GLU A 145 -5.31 37.99 2.26
CA GLU A 145 -4.99 39.08 3.16
C GLU A 145 -3.48 39.00 3.40
N ASP A 146 -2.79 39.98 2.81
CA ASP A 146 -1.39 40.28 3.05
C ASP A 146 -1.29 40.91 4.46
N ASP A 147 -0.31 40.47 5.25
CA ASP A 147 0.30 41.23 6.35
C ASP A 147 1.82 40.96 6.38
#